data_AF-A0A650EP99-F1
#
_entry.id   AF-A0A650EP99-F1
#
_cell.length_a   1.000
_cell.length_b   1.000
_cell.length_c   1.000
_cell.angle_alpha   90.00
_cell.angle_beta   90.00
_cell.angle_gamma   90.00
#
_symmetry.space_group_name_H-M   'P 1'
#
loop_
_entity.id
_entity.type
_entity.pdbx_description
1 polymer ?
#
loop_
_entity_poly.entity_id
_entity_poly.type
_entity_poly.pdbx_seq_one_letter_code
_entity_poly.pdbx_strand_id
1 'polypeptide(L)' 'MQRKHYKVTYMIRNSTSLATTSITAGSKAEAKALFLKSHPTAVKIVAIYEV' A
#
# COMPACT_ATOMS: atom_id res chain seq x y z
N MET A 1 9.70 -0.15 18.69
CA MET A 1 8.50 0.29 17.93
C MET A 1 7.82 -0.95 17.38
N GLN A 2 6.56 -1.21 17.75
CA GLN A 2 5.84 -2.43 17.36
C GLN A 2 5.38 -2.29 15.89
N ARG A 3 5.75 -3.23 15.02
CA ARG A 3 5.33 -3.23 13.61
C ARG A 3 3.85 -3.57 13.51
N LYS A 4 3.11 -2.82 12.70
CA LYS A 4 1.67 -2.98 12.46
C LYS A 4 1.41 -3.49 11.05
N HIS A 5 0.29 -4.18 10.87
CA HIS A 5 -0.19 -4.60 9.57
C HIS A 5 -1.02 -3.47 8.95
N TYR A 6 -0.74 -3.16 7.69
CA TYR A 6 -1.47 -2.18 6.91
C TYR A 6 -2.02 -2.83 5.65
N LYS A 7 -3.24 -2.51 5.27
CA LYS A 7 -3.78 -2.81 3.95
C LYS A 7 -3.76 -1.55 3.10
N VAL A 8 -3.11 -1.65 1.95
CA VAL A 8 -2.97 -0.59 0.95
C VAL A 8 -3.86 -0.92 -0.24
N THR A 9 -4.86 -0.07 -0.50
CA THR A 9 -5.70 -0.14 -1.69
C THR A 9 -5.14 0.79 -2.75
N TYR A 10 -4.93 0.31 -3.97
CA TYR A 10 -4.29 1.05 -5.05
C TYR A 10 -4.88 0.71 -6.43
N MET A 11 -4.68 1.60 -7.39
CA MET A 11 -5.00 1.39 -8.80
C MET A 11 -3.77 0.92 -9.58
N ILE A 12 -3.94 -0.08 -10.44
CA ILE A 12 -2.88 -0.60 -11.31
C ILE A 12 -2.88 0.20 -12.63
N ARG A 13 -1.69 0.49 -13.17
CA ARG A 13 -1.49 1.37 -14.34
C ARG A 13 -2.30 1.04 -15.59
N ASN A 14 -2.76 -0.20 -15.71
CA ASN A 14 -3.45 -0.68 -16.89
C ASN A 14 -4.80 -1.32 -16.55
N SER A 15 -5.34 -1.03 -15.38
CA SER A 15 -6.60 -1.59 -14.93
C SER A 15 -7.37 -0.58 -14.09
N THR A 16 -8.66 -0.40 -14.40
CA THR A 16 -9.62 0.27 -13.52
C THR A 16 -9.87 -0.53 -12.22
N SER A 17 -9.33 -1.74 -12.14
CA SER A 17 -9.43 -2.60 -10.96
C SER A 17 -8.58 -2.06 -9.81
N LEU A 18 -9.22 -2.01 -8.65
CA LEU A 18 -8.56 -1.76 -7.37
C LEU A 18 -7.90 -3.05 -6.88
N ALA A 19 -6.63 -2.96 -6.53
CA ALA A 19 -5.90 -4.02 -5.87
C ALA A 19 -5.66 -3.63 -4.41
N THR A 20 -5.62 -4.63 -3.55
CA THR A 20 -5.26 -4.48 -2.14
C THR A 20 -4.05 -5.33 -1.83
N THR A 21 -3.07 -4.75 -1.14
CA THR A 21 -1.91 -5.48 -0.64
C THR A 21 -1.72 -5.23 0.85
N SER A 22 -1.21 -6.23 1.56
CA SER A 22 -0.92 -6.14 2.98
C SER A 22 0.58 -5.86 3.16
N ILE A 23 0.91 -4.80 3.89
CA ILE A 23 2.27 -4.38 4.17
C ILE A 23 2.45 -4.25 5.67
N THR A 24 3.49 -4.89 6.19
CA THR A 24 3.91 -4.74 7.58
C THR A 24 4.88 -3.57 7.68
N ALA A 25 4.54 -2.55 8.45
CA ALA A 25 5.35 -1.35 8.61
C ALA A 25 5.24 -0.77 10.02
N GLY A 26 6.15 0.12 10.41
CA GLY A 26 6.08 0.85 11.67
C GLY A 26 5.03 1.98 11.68
N SER A 27 4.60 2.45 10.51
CA SER A 27 3.69 3.61 10.35
C SER A 27 3.04 3.66 8.97
N LYS A 28 1.94 4.40 8.81
CA LYS A 28 1.28 4.62 7.51
C LYS A 28 2.23 5.20 6.46
N ALA A 29 3.11 6.12 6.85
CA ALA A 29 4.11 6.71 5.95
C ALA A 29 5.14 5.68 5.47
N GLU A 30 5.59 4.81 6.37
CA GLU A 30 6.53 3.73 6.03
C GLU A 30 5.86 2.66 5.15
N ALA A 31 4.59 2.32 5.43
CA ALA A 31 3.80 1.43 4.58
C ALA A 31 3.65 2.00 3.15
N LYS A 32 3.42 3.30 3.01
CA LYS A 32 3.37 3.99 1.72
C LYS A 32 4.71 3.93 0.97
N ALA A 33 5.81 4.19 1.66
CA ALA A 33 7.14 4.15 1.06
C ALA A 33 7.53 2.73 0.59
N LEU A 34 7.29 1.72 1.44
CA LEU A 34 7.49 0.31 1.11
C LEU A 34 6.61 -0.11 -0.07
N PHE A 35 5.34 0.32 -0.07
CA PHE A 35 4.42 0.05 -1.17
C PHE A 35 4.94 0.57 -2.50
N LEU A 36 5.33 1.85 -2.56
CA LEU A 36 5.83 2.48 -3.78
C LEU A 36 7.11 1.81 -4.31
N LYS A 37 7.94 1.27 -3.41
CA LYS A 37 9.15 0.53 -3.78
C LYS A 37 8.84 -0.86 -4.36
N SER A 38 7.86 -1.57 -3.80
CA SER A 38 7.50 -2.93 -4.23
C SER A 38 6.51 -2.97 -5.40
N HIS A 39 5.73 -1.92 -5.63
CA HIS A 39 4.66 -1.88 -6.64
C HIS A 39 4.85 -0.69 -7.61
N PRO A 40 5.86 -0.72 -8.49
CA PRO A 40 6.07 0.33 -9.49
C PRO A 40 4.94 0.41 -10.52
N THR A 41 4.12 -0.64 -10.62
CA THR A 41 2.92 -0.71 -11.47
C THR A 41 1.70 -0.04 -10.85
N ALA A 42 1.77 0.38 -9.59
CA ALA A 42 0.71 1.13 -8.95
C ALA A 42 0.74 2.58 -9.40
N VAL A 43 -0.37 3.08 -9.94
CA VAL A 43 -0.49 4.48 -10.37
C VAL A 43 -0.87 5.39 -9.23
N LYS A 44 -1.76 4.93 -8.37
CA LYS A 44 -2.27 5.74 -7.27
C LYS A 44 -2.68 4.87 -6.10
N ILE A 45 -2.27 5.29 -4.91
CA ILE A 45 -2.79 4.74 -3.66
C ILE A 45 -4.11 5.43 -3.36
N VAL A 46 -5.16 4.64 -3.17
CA VAL A 46 -6.50 5.12 -2.86
C VAL A 46 -6.69 5.24 -1.35
N ALA A 47 -6.28 4.21 -0.60
CA ALA A 47 -6.43 4.19 0.86
C ALA A 47 -5.35 3.33 1.53
N ILE A 48 -4.97 3.71 2.75
CA ILE A 48 -4.10 2.92 3.63
C ILE A 48 -4.78 2.85 4.99
N TYR A 49 -5.15 1.64 5.42
CA TYR A 49 -5.76 1.39 6.71
C TYR A 49 -4.96 0.36 7.51
N GLU A 50 -5.01 0.50 8.84
CA GLU A 50 -4.42 -0.43 9.80
C GLU A 50 -5.32 -1.67 9.90
N VAL A 51 -4.72 -2.86 9.97
CA VAL A 51 -5.40 -4.15 10.13
C VAL A 51 -4.99 -4.78 11.45
#